data_AF-A0A8S9SWV7-F1
#
_entry.id   AF-A0A8S9SWV7-F1
#
_cell.length_a   1.000
_cell.length_b   1.000
_cell.length_c   1.000
_cell.angle_alpha   90.00
_cell.angle_beta   90.00
_cell.angle_gamma   90.00
#
_symmetry.space_group_name_H-M   'P 1'
#
loop_
_entity.id
_entity.type
_entity.pdbx_description
1 polymer ?
#
loop_
_entity_poly.entity_id
_entity_poly.type
_entity_poly.pdbx_seq_one_letter_code
_entity_poly.pdbx_strand_id
1 'polypeptide(L)'
;MTRKRLFLIAAALLLIISSWWGVVAARTGLVMRRFEVEGVPMLYVAPKDANKIPGVLIAHGYAGSKQLMLAYAHVMARAGYAAMLWDFNSHGANANPLERDSLQQNLNTALATFVKQPEVDSSRLALLGHSMGSGAVMSVGIQDVNRFAATIAVSPTGANVTPSAPRNLQLQAGSWEGRFVTNARRLLKAAGGENQNLTDGRGRSLAIVPNAEHITILFRDPSHQAAKNWLDSTFGVQRSSDYVDRRILWYGLHLLGWLVLLDAVVPLLLGVSQEKLGFESLSPNLSKLEVNQLRSWGGLLIAPFVASGVLTLLSRNGDIDSLGGLLVGGAVSIWFGVAGLVWLLVIFRLPRPTLQAVGIGVALFAVLWIAFGAIAQFVWLQWWLIPARLKLFPLLSIACLPWFLASGIAQHSIGIGKRVLWWLGQSMVLVGGFILVLYLLPQLGFIALLLPLFPLVMAIFSFTANIFQESWSYAIGSAFLFGWMLAAAFPLAS
;
A
#
# COMPACT_ATOMS: atom_id res chain seq x y z
N MET A 1 5.64 6.32 37.79
CA MET A 1 4.97 5.63 36.66
C MET A 1 3.74 4.90 37.20
N THR A 2 2.54 5.07 36.63
CA THR A 2 1.33 4.43 37.18
C THR A 2 1.24 2.95 36.77
N ARG A 3 0.61 2.10 37.59
CA ARG A 3 0.36 0.67 37.26
C ARG A 3 -0.34 0.50 35.91
N LYS A 4 -1.28 1.39 35.58
CA LYS A 4 -1.96 1.43 34.27
C LYS A 4 -1.00 1.61 33.10
N ARG A 5 -0.02 2.52 33.19
CA ARG A 5 0.96 2.75 32.11
C ARG A 5 1.93 1.60 31.95
N LEU A 6 2.40 1.00 33.06
CA LEU A 6 3.21 -0.22 33.02
C LEU A 6 2.48 -1.35 32.29
N PHE A 7 1.19 -1.53 32.59
CA PHE A 7 0.35 -2.51 31.90
C PHE A 7 0.24 -2.22 30.40
N LEU A 8 -0.04 -0.97 30.00
CA LEU A 8 -0.12 -0.60 28.58
C LEU A 8 1.19 -0.85 27.83
N ILE A 9 2.34 -0.54 28.44
CA ILE A 9 3.65 -0.82 27.84
C ILE A 9 3.87 -2.33 27.69
N ALA A 10 3.60 -3.12 28.72
CA ALA A 10 3.74 -4.57 28.66
C ALA A 10 2.83 -5.19 27.59
N ALA A 11 1.56 -4.75 27.52
CA ALA A 11 0.61 -5.19 26.51
C ALA A 11 1.05 -4.81 25.09
N ALA A 12 1.53 -3.58 24.90
CA ALA A 12 2.06 -3.12 23.62
C ALA A 12 3.27 -3.93 23.16
N LEU A 13 4.24 -4.19 24.05
CA LEU A 13 5.41 -5.01 23.73
C LEU A 13 5.02 -6.44 23.38
N LEU A 14 4.07 -7.03 24.12
CA LEU A 14 3.55 -8.37 23.82
C LEU A 14 2.90 -8.42 22.44
N LEU A 15 2.10 -7.41 22.06
CA LEU A 15 1.50 -7.31 20.73
C LEU A 15 2.57 -7.23 19.64
N ILE A 16 3.57 -6.35 19.81
CA ILE A 16 4.66 -6.17 18.84
C ILE A 16 5.44 -7.49 18.66
N ILE A 17 5.86 -8.14 19.76
CA ILE A 17 6.62 -9.40 19.72
C ILE A 17 5.79 -10.52 19.08
N SER A 18 4.52 -10.66 19.48
CA SER A 18 3.62 -11.68 18.93
C SER A 18 3.38 -11.48 17.44
N SER A 19 3.25 -10.24 16.98
CA SER A 19 3.13 -9.91 15.56
C SER A 19 4.37 -10.32 14.76
N TRP A 20 5.57 -10.02 15.26
CA TRP A 20 6.82 -10.46 14.62
C TRP A 20 6.92 -11.97 14.58
N TRP A 21 6.60 -12.65 15.69
CA TRP A 21 6.57 -14.11 15.72
C TRP A 21 5.57 -14.67 14.70
N GLY A 22 4.35 -14.14 14.62
CA GLY A 22 3.34 -14.59 13.66
C GLY A 22 3.79 -14.47 12.20
N VAL A 23 4.49 -13.38 11.85
CA VAL A 23 5.02 -13.18 10.50
C VAL A 23 6.23 -14.09 10.20
N VAL A 24 7.12 -14.29 11.18
CA VAL A 24 8.27 -15.20 11.02
C VAL A 24 7.80 -16.66 10.96
N ALA A 25 6.87 -17.06 11.82
CA ALA A 25 6.32 -18.41 11.88
C ALA A 25 5.67 -18.82 10.55
N ALA A 26 5.00 -17.88 9.86
CA ALA A 26 4.40 -18.11 8.55
C ALA A 26 5.40 -18.53 7.46
N ARG A 27 6.70 -18.26 7.65
CA ARG A 27 7.80 -18.65 6.74
C ARG A 27 8.41 -20.02 7.07
N THR A 28 8.10 -20.58 8.23
CA THR A 28 8.67 -21.87 8.66
C THR A 28 8.32 -22.97 7.68
N GLY A 29 9.31 -23.73 7.22
CA GLY A 29 9.13 -24.79 6.23
C GLY A 29 9.03 -24.29 4.78
N LEU A 30 9.34 -23.02 4.52
CA LEU A 30 9.47 -22.47 3.17
C LEU A 30 10.93 -22.13 2.86
N VAL A 31 11.35 -22.37 1.62
CA VAL A 31 12.56 -21.82 1.02
C VAL A 31 12.20 -20.50 0.37
N MET A 32 12.94 -19.44 0.72
CA MET A 32 12.79 -18.13 0.09
C MET A 32 14.13 -17.67 -0.46
N ARG A 33 14.19 -17.34 -1.76
CA ARG A 33 15.41 -16.85 -2.43
C ARG A 33 15.11 -15.50 -3.09
N ARG A 34 16.07 -14.57 -3.00
CA ARG A 34 16.00 -13.29 -3.72
C ARG A 34 16.90 -13.37 -4.93
N PHE A 35 16.43 -12.83 -6.04
CA PHE A 35 17.21 -12.70 -7.26
C PHE A 35 17.13 -11.28 -7.77
N GLU A 36 18.15 -10.89 -8.54
CA GLU A 36 18.16 -9.70 -9.35
C GLU A 36 18.87 -10.06 -10.66
N VAL A 37 18.12 -10.04 -11.76
CA VAL A 37 18.62 -10.37 -13.10
C VAL A 37 18.13 -9.27 -14.01
N GLU A 38 19.03 -8.67 -14.80
CA GLU A 38 18.72 -7.54 -15.69
C GLU A 38 18.02 -6.37 -14.94
N GLY A 39 18.38 -6.17 -13.67
CA GLY A 39 17.78 -5.14 -12.81
C GLY A 39 16.36 -5.44 -12.33
N VAL A 40 15.81 -6.64 -12.61
CA VAL A 40 14.49 -7.08 -12.16
C VAL A 40 14.59 -7.77 -10.79
N PRO A 41 14.13 -7.14 -9.68
CA PRO A 41 14.17 -7.75 -8.36
C PRO A 41 13.07 -8.80 -8.24
N MET A 42 13.44 -9.98 -7.75
CA MET A 42 12.56 -11.13 -7.66
C MET A 42 12.62 -11.79 -6.29
N LEU A 43 11.52 -12.44 -5.92
CA LEU A 43 11.41 -13.28 -4.74
C LEU A 43 10.80 -14.62 -5.14
N TYR A 44 11.56 -15.67 -4.92
CA TYR A 44 11.13 -17.05 -5.07
C TYR A 44 10.68 -17.62 -3.72
N VAL A 45 9.59 -18.39 -3.72
CA VAL A 45 9.04 -19.05 -2.55
C VAL A 45 8.61 -20.47 -2.92
N ALA A 46 9.05 -21.47 -2.16
CA ALA A 46 8.62 -22.85 -2.32
C ALA A 46 8.60 -23.58 -0.97
N PRO A 47 7.84 -24.68 -0.82
CA PRO A 47 7.98 -25.54 0.34
C PRO A 47 9.38 -26.14 0.41
N LYS A 48 9.88 -26.34 1.64
CA LYS A 48 11.16 -27.03 1.87
C LYS A 48 11.09 -28.46 1.34
N ASP A 49 12.22 -28.96 0.85
CA ASP A 49 12.38 -30.33 0.34
C ASP A 49 11.49 -30.67 -0.87
N ALA A 50 10.98 -29.63 -1.56
CA ALA A 50 10.23 -29.78 -2.78
C ALA A 50 11.09 -30.32 -3.93
N ASN A 51 10.52 -31.21 -4.74
CA ASN A 51 11.16 -31.74 -5.93
C ASN A 51 10.17 -31.72 -7.10
N LYS A 52 10.54 -31.05 -8.20
CA LYS A 52 9.75 -30.96 -9.43
C LYS A 52 8.26 -30.70 -9.20
N ILE A 53 7.94 -29.64 -8.44
CA ILE A 53 6.55 -29.19 -8.20
C ILE A 53 6.10 -28.17 -9.26
N PRO A 54 4.78 -28.00 -9.51
CA PRO A 54 4.29 -26.97 -10.41
C PRO A 54 4.67 -25.56 -9.93
N GLY A 55 4.88 -24.67 -10.89
CA GLY A 55 5.28 -23.29 -10.64
C GLY A 55 4.19 -22.27 -10.98
N VAL A 56 4.12 -21.18 -10.21
CA VAL A 56 3.22 -20.04 -10.45
C VAL A 56 4.04 -18.75 -10.54
N LEU A 57 3.94 -18.03 -11.64
CA LEU A 57 4.43 -16.65 -11.75
C LEU A 57 3.35 -15.69 -11.27
N ILE A 58 3.70 -14.80 -10.34
CA ILE A 58 2.75 -13.91 -9.66
C ILE A 58 3.13 -12.44 -9.88
N ALA A 59 2.29 -11.74 -10.64
CA ALA A 59 2.45 -10.33 -11.03
C ALA A 59 1.62 -9.38 -10.14
N HIS A 60 2.22 -8.28 -9.67
CA HIS A 60 1.51 -7.25 -8.90
C HIS A 60 0.82 -6.19 -9.78
N GLY A 61 -0.10 -5.41 -9.20
CA GLY A 61 -0.77 -4.29 -9.86
C GLY A 61 0.05 -3.00 -9.92
N TYR A 62 -0.51 -1.95 -10.54
CA TYR A 62 0.10 -0.62 -10.57
C TYR A 62 0.26 -0.04 -9.16
N ALA A 63 1.38 0.64 -8.89
CA ALA A 63 1.82 1.06 -7.56
C ALA A 63 1.89 -0.08 -6.52
N GLY A 64 2.00 -1.33 -6.99
CA GLY A 64 2.26 -2.51 -6.19
C GLY A 64 3.74 -2.87 -6.11
N SER A 65 4.01 -4.03 -5.52
CA SER A 65 5.32 -4.69 -5.49
C SER A 65 5.12 -6.19 -5.27
N LYS A 66 6.18 -6.99 -5.42
CA LYS A 66 6.18 -8.41 -5.03
C LYS A 66 5.69 -8.63 -3.60
N GLN A 67 5.91 -7.68 -2.68
CA GLN A 67 5.42 -7.75 -1.31
C GLN A 67 3.89 -7.79 -1.25
N LEU A 68 3.21 -7.00 -2.08
CA LEU A 68 1.75 -6.90 -2.11
C LEU A 68 1.08 -8.25 -2.44
N MET A 69 1.79 -9.09 -3.20
CA MET A 69 1.32 -10.40 -3.64
C MET A 69 1.81 -11.57 -2.77
N LEU A 70 2.51 -11.29 -1.66
CA LEU A 70 3.08 -12.33 -0.79
C LEU A 70 2.05 -13.28 -0.20
N ALA A 71 0.81 -12.85 0.00
CA ALA A 71 -0.24 -13.72 0.55
C ALA A 71 -0.52 -14.89 -0.41
N TYR A 72 -0.67 -14.62 -1.72
CA TYR A 72 -0.75 -15.69 -2.73
C TYR A 72 0.48 -16.59 -2.70
N ALA A 73 1.69 -16.02 -2.66
CA ALA A 73 2.91 -16.81 -2.65
C ALA A 73 2.97 -17.82 -1.50
N HIS A 74 2.57 -17.39 -0.30
CA HIS A 74 2.53 -18.26 0.87
C HIS A 74 1.44 -19.33 0.76
N VAL A 75 0.24 -18.98 0.31
CA VAL A 75 -0.84 -19.96 0.11
C VAL A 75 -0.44 -21.00 -0.94
N MET A 76 0.13 -20.56 -2.07
CA MET A 76 0.61 -21.44 -3.13
C MET A 76 1.75 -22.34 -2.63
N ALA A 77 2.74 -21.79 -1.91
CA ALA A 77 3.83 -22.59 -1.37
C ALA A 77 3.37 -23.63 -0.36
N ARG A 78 2.42 -23.28 0.52
CA ARG A 78 1.80 -24.24 1.46
C ARG A 78 0.96 -25.29 0.76
N ALA A 79 0.39 -24.94 -0.38
CA ALA A 79 -0.33 -25.85 -1.27
C ALA A 79 0.59 -26.64 -2.22
N GLY A 80 1.91 -26.66 -2.03
CA GLY A 80 2.80 -27.50 -2.84
C GLY A 80 3.17 -26.92 -4.22
N TYR A 81 3.13 -25.60 -4.37
CA TYR A 81 3.58 -24.89 -5.57
C TYR A 81 4.87 -24.11 -5.30
N ALA A 82 5.72 -23.99 -6.32
CA ALA A 82 6.73 -22.96 -6.33
C ALA A 82 6.11 -21.64 -6.82
N ALA A 83 6.55 -20.51 -6.30
CA ALA A 83 6.06 -19.20 -6.68
C ALA A 83 7.23 -18.27 -7.00
N MET A 84 7.13 -17.51 -8.10
CA MET A 84 8.04 -16.43 -8.44
C MET A 84 7.28 -15.11 -8.49
N LEU A 85 7.73 -14.15 -7.69
CA LEU A 85 7.22 -12.78 -7.65
C LEU A 85 8.32 -11.85 -8.12
N TRP A 86 7.97 -10.74 -8.78
CA TRP A 86 8.93 -9.74 -9.23
C TRP A 86 8.37 -8.33 -9.07
N ASP A 87 9.26 -7.34 -9.06
CA ASP A 87 8.86 -5.94 -9.19
C ASP A 87 8.96 -5.50 -10.65
N PHE A 88 7.85 -5.01 -11.22
CA PHE A 88 7.84 -4.40 -12.55
C PHE A 88 8.71 -3.13 -12.58
N ASN A 89 9.19 -2.74 -13.76
CA ASN A 89 9.88 -1.47 -13.95
C ASN A 89 9.10 -0.31 -13.31
N SER A 90 9.84 0.64 -12.74
CA SER A 90 9.39 1.76 -11.90
C SER A 90 8.71 1.38 -10.59
N HIS A 91 8.46 0.11 -10.29
CA HIS A 91 7.70 -0.32 -9.10
C HIS A 91 8.59 -0.97 -8.04
N GLY A 92 8.15 -0.92 -6.78
CA GLY A 92 8.85 -1.56 -5.67
C GLY A 92 10.35 -1.23 -5.65
N ALA A 93 11.19 -2.26 -5.73
CA ALA A 93 12.64 -2.14 -5.72
C ALA A 93 13.26 -2.01 -7.13
N ASN A 94 12.47 -1.97 -8.19
CA ASN A 94 12.97 -1.85 -9.56
C ASN A 94 13.15 -0.37 -9.95
N ALA A 95 14.40 0.01 -10.27
CA ALA A 95 14.77 1.38 -10.62
C ALA A 95 14.62 1.68 -12.13
N ASN A 96 14.44 0.66 -12.97
CA ASN A 96 14.35 0.83 -14.42
C ASN A 96 13.05 1.56 -14.79
N PRO A 97 13.03 2.41 -15.82
CA PRO A 97 11.84 3.15 -16.21
C PRO A 97 10.76 2.23 -16.78
N LEU A 98 9.50 2.55 -16.50
CA LEU A 98 8.33 1.88 -17.07
C LEU A 98 8.18 2.25 -18.54
N GLU A 99 8.61 1.34 -19.43
CA GLU A 99 8.47 1.48 -20.88
C GLU A 99 7.34 0.59 -21.42
N ARG A 100 6.92 0.84 -22.67
CA ARG A 100 5.77 0.16 -23.32
C ARG A 100 5.79 -1.36 -23.18
N ASP A 101 6.95 -1.98 -23.39
CA ASP A 101 7.10 -3.45 -23.40
C ASP A 101 7.79 -4.00 -22.13
N SER A 102 8.10 -3.11 -21.17
CA SER A 102 8.86 -3.47 -19.96
C SER A 102 8.15 -4.53 -19.11
N LEU A 103 6.81 -4.50 -19.03
CA LEU A 103 6.04 -5.52 -18.30
C LEU A 103 6.29 -6.93 -18.84
N GLN A 104 6.33 -7.07 -20.16
CA GLN A 104 6.59 -8.34 -20.83
C GLN A 104 8.03 -8.80 -20.60
N GLN A 105 8.99 -7.87 -20.73
CA GLN A 105 10.42 -8.15 -20.49
C GLN A 105 10.67 -8.61 -19.06
N ASN A 106 10.05 -7.95 -18.06
CA ASN A 106 10.17 -8.35 -16.66
C ASN A 106 9.60 -9.75 -16.41
N LEU A 107 8.43 -10.06 -16.99
CA LEU A 107 7.85 -11.40 -16.88
C LEU A 107 8.75 -12.46 -17.53
N ASN A 108 9.30 -12.18 -18.71
CA ASN A 108 10.22 -13.09 -19.39
C ASN A 108 11.49 -13.34 -18.57
N THR A 109 12.03 -12.30 -17.94
CA THR A 109 13.18 -12.39 -17.02
C THR A 109 12.85 -13.24 -15.79
N ALA A 110 11.67 -13.02 -15.20
CA ALA A 110 11.17 -13.81 -14.08
C ALA A 110 10.98 -15.28 -14.47
N LEU A 111 10.40 -15.56 -15.64
CA LEU A 111 10.20 -16.91 -16.18
C LEU A 111 11.53 -17.62 -16.42
N ALA A 112 12.48 -16.97 -17.09
CA ALA A 112 13.80 -17.53 -17.37
C ALA A 112 14.58 -17.86 -16.09
N THR A 113 14.40 -17.05 -15.04
CA THR A 113 15.00 -17.29 -13.71
C THR A 113 14.26 -18.41 -12.97
N PHE A 114 12.94 -18.46 -13.09
CA PHE A 114 12.09 -19.40 -12.37
C PHE A 114 12.27 -20.85 -12.83
N VAL A 115 12.36 -21.10 -14.14
CA VAL A 115 12.51 -22.46 -14.68
C VAL A 115 13.89 -23.07 -14.44
N LYS A 116 14.86 -22.27 -13.99
CA LYS A 116 16.19 -22.73 -13.57
C LYS A 116 16.22 -23.23 -12.12
N GLN A 117 15.15 -23.01 -11.34
CA GLN A 117 15.11 -23.44 -9.95
C GLN A 117 14.92 -24.97 -9.86
N PRO A 118 15.72 -25.68 -9.05
CA PRO A 118 15.72 -27.15 -9.03
C PRO A 118 14.39 -27.75 -8.58
N GLU A 119 13.66 -27.06 -7.70
CA GLU A 119 12.36 -27.50 -7.20
C GLU A 119 11.25 -27.38 -8.24
N VAL A 120 11.44 -26.60 -9.31
CA VAL A 120 10.39 -26.29 -10.30
C VAL A 120 10.35 -27.34 -11.41
N ASP A 121 9.15 -27.81 -11.70
CA ASP A 121 8.85 -28.51 -12.94
C ASP A 121 8.49 -27.50 -14.03
N SER A 122 9.42 -27.27 -14.96
CA SER A 122 9.27 -26.30 -16.05
C SER A 122 8.19 -26.66 -17.07
N SER A 123 7.62 -27.87 -17.01
CA SER A 123 6.49 -28.29 -17.85
C SER A 123 5.13 -27.97 -17.24
N ARG A 124 5.08 -27.63 -15.94
CA ARG A 124 3.85 -27.38 -15.18
C ARG A 124 3.85 -25.98 -14.60
N LEU A 125 3.62 -24.99 -15.47
CA LEU A 125 3.63 -23.57 -15.11
C LEU A 125 2.24 -22.96 -15.20
N ALA A 126 1.95 -22.02 -14.31
CA ALA A 126 0.74 -21.20 -14.32
C ALA A 126 1.09 -19.73 -14.10
N LEU A 127 0.14 -18.86 -14.45
CA LEU A 127 0.25 -17.42 -14.27
C LEU A 127 -0.84 -16.90 -13.34
N LEU A 128 -0.48 -15.92 -12.50
CA LEU A 128 -1.41 -15.19 -11.65
C LEU A 128 -1.04 -13.70 -11.67
N GLY A 129 -2.02 -12.81 -11.81
CA GLY A 129 -1.74 -11.37 -11.81
C GLY A 129 -2.89 -10.55 -11.26
N HIS A 130 -2.56 -9.43 -10.60
CA HIS A 130 -3.53 -8.45 -10.11
C HIS A 130 -3.54 -7.18 -10.94
N SER A 131 -4.73 -6.66 -11.28
CA SER A 131 -4.91 -5.34 -11.93
C SER A 131 -4.01 -5.19 -13.18
N MET A 132 -3.05 -4.26 -13.20
CA MET A 132 -2.04 -4.16 -14.28
C MET A 132 -1.34 -5.51 -14.57
N GLY A 133 -0.90 -6.21 -13.52
CA GLY A 133 -0.27 -7.53 -13.64
C GLY A 133 -1.22 -8.60 -14.19
N SER A 134 -2.53 -8.47 -13.97
CA SER A 134 -3.53 -9.38 -14.57
C SER A 134 -3.56 -9.28 -16.10
N GLY A 135 -3.47 -8.05 -16.64
CA GLY A 135 -3.39 -7.80 -18.06
C GLY A 135 -2.10 -8.34 -18.66
N ALA A 136 -0.98 -8.12 -17.98
CA ALA A 136 0.32 -8.66 -18.39
C ALA A 136 0.31 -10.19 -18.48
N VAL A 137 -0.17 -10.88 -17.44
CA VAL A 137 -0.21 -12.35 -17.47
C VAL A 137 -1.24 -12.92 -18.43
N MET A 138 -2.38 -12.25 -18.65
CA MET A 138 -3.34 -12.67 -19.67
C MET A 138 -2.75 -12.54 -21.06
N SER A 139 -2.10 -11.41 -21.38
CA SER A 139 -1.42 -11.22 -22.67
C SER A 139 -0.38 -12.30 -22.93
N VAL A 140 0.45 -12.63 -21.93
CA VAL A 140 1.44 -13.72 -22.05
C VAL A 140 0.78 -15.08 -22.25
N GLY A 141 -0.22 -15.41 -21.43
CA GLY A 141 -0.92 -16.68 -21.56
C GLY A 141 -1.66 -16.82 -22.89
N ILE A 142 -2.00 -15.71 -23.56
CA ILE A 142 -2.57 -15.71 -24.90
C ILE A 142 -1.48 -15.90 -25.97
N GLN A 143 -0.36 -15.20 -25.84
CA GLN A 143 0.76 -15.26 -26.79
C GLN A 143 1.45 -16.63 -26.78
N ASP A 144 1.57 -17.27 -25.61
CA ASP A 144 2.23 -18.55 -25.44
C ASP A 144 1.28 -19.58 -24.78
N VAL A 145 0.22 -19.92 -25.50
CA VAL A 145 -0.92 -20.70 -24.99
C VAL A 145 -0.53 -22.10 -24.49
N ASN A 146 0.57 -22.67 -24.98
CA ASN A 146 0.99 -24.03 -24.63
C ASN A 146 2.02 -24.04 -23.50
N ARG A 147 2.59 -22.89 -23.13
CA ARG A 147 3.59 -22.80 -22.07
C ARG A 147 2.99 -22.82 -20.67
N PHE A 148 1.78 -22.31 -20.51
CA PHE A 148 1.11 -22.19 -19.22
C PHE A 148 -0.17 -23.01 -19.20
N ALA A 149 -0.34 -23.82 -18.16
CA ALA A 149 -1.50 -24.67 -17.97
C ALA A 149 -2.74 -23.90 -17.50
N ALA A 150 -2.56 -22.76 -16.82
CA ALA A 150 -3.63 -21.89 -16.34
C ALA A 150 -3.19 -20.42 -16.23
N THR A 151 -4.16 -19.52 -16.35
CA THR A 151 -4.01 -18.09 -16.10
C THR A 151 -5.09 -17.59 -15.13
N ILE A 152 -4.68 -16.92 -14.06
CA ILE A 152 -5.57 -16.36 -13.04
C ILE A 152 -5.44 -14.83 -13.05
N ALA A 153 -6.55 -14.14 -13.31
CA ALA A 153 -6.59 -12.69 -13.37
C ALA A 153 -7.47 -12.12 -12.25
N VAL A 154 -6.82 -11.48 -11.27
CA VAL A 154 -7.45 -10.88 -10.09
C VAL A 154 -7.68 -9.39 -10.34
N SER A 155 -8.92 -8.92 -10.19
CA SER A 155 -9.36 -7.59 -10.58
C SER A 155 -8.93 -7.27 -12.02
N PRO A 156 -9.42 -8.03 -13.02
CA PRO A 156 -8.83 -8.07 -14.35
C PRO A 156 -8.91 -6.74 -15.08
N THR A 157 -7.86 -6.39 -15.82
CA THR A 157 -7.85 -5.29 -16.80
C THR A 157 -8.23 -5.81 -18.19
N GLY A 158 -7.83 -5.17 -19.29
CA GLY A 158 -8.18 -5.62 -20.64
C GLY A 158 -7.20 -6.67 -21.19
N ALA A 159 -7.71 -7.68 -21.88
CA ALA A 159 -6.94 -8.63 -22.70
C ALA A 159 -7.82 -9.22 -23.82
N ASN A 160 -7.20 -9.67 -24.91
CA ASN A 160 -7.88 -10.27 -26.06
C ASN A 160 -8.15 -11.77 -25.84
N VAL A 161 -8.90 -12.09 -24.79
CA VAL A 161 -9.25 -13.48 -24.43
C VAL A 161 -10.18 -14.10 -25.48
N THR A 162 -10.05 -15.41 -25.67
CA THR A 162 -10.85 -16.22 -26.58
C THR A 162 -11.30 -17.53 -25.89
N PRO A 163 -12.21 -18.30 -26.51
CA PRO A 163 -12.59 -19.62 -26.00
C PRO A 163 -11.43 -20.61 -25.82
N SER A 164 -10.29 -20.40 -26.49
CA SER A 164 -9.11 -21.26 -26.42
C SER A 164 -7.87 -20.60 -25.79
N ALA A 165 -7.88 -19.28 -25.54
CA ALA A 165 -6.72 -18.55 -25.01
C ALA A 165 -7.11 -17.47 -23.98
N PRO A 166 -6.38 -17.32 -22.86
CA PRO A 166 -5.31 -18.20 -22.38
C PRO A 166 -5.88 -19.56 -21.93
N ARG A 167 -5.02 -20.55 -21.66
CA ARG A 167 -5.47 -21.83 -21.08
C ARG A 167 -6.03 -21.62 -19.68
N ASN A 168 -7.10 -22.36 -19.36
CA ASN A 168 -7.74 -22.43 -18.03
C ASN A 168 -7.79 -21.07 -17.31
N LEU A 169 -8.56 -20.14 -17.87
CA LEU A 169 -8.71 -18.79 -17.35
C LEU A 169 -9.64 -18.73 -16.14
N GLN A 170 -9.14 -18.32 -14.98
CA GLN A 170 -9.97 -17.89 -13.86
C GLN A 170 -9.91 -16.37 -13.73
N LEU A 171 -11.08 -15.75 -13.61
CA LEU A 171 -11.23 -14.34 -13.30
C LEU A 171 -11.68 -14.19 -11.85
N GLN A 172 -11.14 -13.19 -11.14
CA GLN A 172 -11.60 -12.86 -9.80
C GLN A 172 -11.89 -11.36 -9.69
N ALA A 173 -12.93 -10.98 -8.95
CA ALA A 173 -13.21 -9.57 -8.63
C ALA A 173 -13.88 -9.46 -7.27
N GLY A 174 -13.54 -8.41 -6.52
CA GLY A 174 -14.13 -8.09 -5.23
C GLY A 174 -15.54 -7.57 -5.39
N SER A 175 -16.43 -7.90 -4.44
CA SER A 175 -17.84 -7.52 -4.50
C SER A 175 -18.06 -6.00 -4.48
N TRP A 176 -17.11 -5.21 -3.97
CA TRP A 176 -17.16 -3.75 -3.96
C TRP A 176 -16.46 -3.11 -5.17
N GLU A 177 -15.93 -3.92 -6.10
CA GLU A 177 -15.24 -3.45 -7.29
C GLU A 177 -16.17 -3.41 -8.53
N GLY A 178 -17.27 -2.66 -8.48
CA GLY A 178 -18.32 -2.72 -9.51
C GLY A 178 -17.81 -2.64 -10.97
N ARG A 179 -16.82 -1.79 -11.26
CA ARG A 179 -16.17 -1.70 -12.58
C ARG A 179 -15.39 -2.98 -12.95
N PHE A 180 -14.62 -3.55 -12.03
CA PHE A 180 -13.87 -4.79 -12.26
C PHE A 180 -14.77 -6.02 -12.34
N VAL A 181 -15.85 -6.08 -11.54
CA VAL A 181 -16.88 -7.12 -11.67
C VAL A 181 -17.50 -7.09 -13.07
N THR A 182 -17.85 -5.89 -13.56
CA THR A 182 -18.41 -5.71 -14.90
C THR A 182 -17.40 -6.14 -15.98
N ASN A 183 -16.14 -5.74 -15.83
CA ASN A 183 -15.09 -6.15 -16.76
C ASN A 183 -14.82 -7.66 -16.75
N ALA A 184 -14.78 -8.29 -15.57
CA ALA A 184 -14.59 -9.72 -15.45
C ALA A 184 -15.73 -10.52 -16.11
N ARG A 185 -16.98 -10.08 -15.96
CA ARG A 185 -18.12 -10.68 -16.67
C ARG A 185 -18.00 -10.53 -18.19
N ARG A 186 -17.56 -9.37 -18.67
CA ARG A 186 -17.31 -9.11 -20.10
C ARG A 186 -16.24 -10.04 -20.65
N LEU A 187 -15.11 -10.18 -19.96
CA LEU A 187 -14.02 -11.08 -20.34
C LEU A 187 -14.46 -12.53 -20.32
N LEU A 188 -15.21 -12.96 -19.30
CA LEU A 188 -15.75 -14.32 -19.24
C LEU A 188 -16.63 -14.62 -20.45
N LYS A 189 -17.52 -13.68 -20.83
CA LYS A 189 -18.35 -13.81 -22.03
C LYS A 189 -17.51 -13.89 -23.30
N ALA A 190 -16.49 -13.04 -23.44
CA ALA A 190 -15.56 -13.07 -24.58
C ALA A 190 -14.76 -14.39 -24.65
N ALA A 191 -14.45 -14.98 -23.49
CA ALA A 191 -13.77 -16.25 -23.37
C ALA A 191 -14.68 -17.49 -23.55
N GLY A 192 -15.93 -17.31 -23.99
CA GLY A 192 -16.87 -18.40 -24.28
C GLY A 192 -17.82 -18.79 -23.15
N GLY A 193 -17.85 -18.04 -22.03
CA GLY A 193 -18.67 -18.36 -20.85
C GLY A 193 -17.99 -19.32 -19.87
N GLU A 194 -18.68 -19.68 -18.78
CA GLU A 194 -18.14 -20.64 -17.81
C GLU A 194 -17.97 -22.03 -18.43
N ASN A 195 -16.87 -22.70 -18.07
CA ASN A 195 -16.52 -24.01 -18.61
C ASN A 195 -15.64 -24.76 -17.62
N GLN A 196 -15.90 -26.05 -17.40
CA GLN A 196 -15.14 -26.89 -16.47
C GLN A 196 -14.09 -27.77 -17.16
N ASN A 197 -13.93 -27.65 -18.49
CA ASN A 197 -12.98 -28.46 -19.26
C ASN A 197 -11.54 -27.98 -19.08
N LEU A 198 -10.94 -28.36 -17.95
CA LEU A 198 -9.55 -28.04 -17.61
C LEU A 198 -8.53 -28.85 -18.42
N THR A 199 -8.87 -30.08 -18.81
CA THR A 199 -7.98 -31.00 -19.52
C THR A 199 -7.60 -30.46 -20.91
N ASP A 200 -8.56 -29.88 -21.63
CA ASP A 200 -8.32 -29.28 -22.94
C ASP A 200 -7.77 -27.84 -22.85
N GLY A 201 -7.53 -27.33 -21.64
CA GLY A 201 -7.13 -25.93 -21.44
C GLY A 201 -8.28 -24.92 -21.62
N ARG A 202 -9.53 -25.38 -21.72
CA ARG A 202 -10.71 -24.54 -22.02
C ARG A 202 -11.50 -24.13 -20.77
N GLY A 203 -11.02 -24.45 -19.57
CA GLY A 203 -11.72 -24.11 -18.33
C GLY A 203 -11.84 -22.60 -18.18
N ARG A 204 -13.01 -22.12 -17.75
CA ARG A 204 -13.34 -20.72 -17.52
C ARG A 204 -14.15 -20.58 -16.25
N SER A 205 -13.74 -19.69 -15.35
CA SER A 205 -14.47 -19.43 -14.11
C SER A 205 -14.42 -17.96 -13.71
N LEU A 206 -15.43 -17.50 -12.97
CA LEU A 206 -15.46 -16.19 -12.33
C LEU A 206 -15.75 -16.35 -10.84
N ALA A 207 -14.81 -15.93 -10.00
CA ALA A 207 -14.97 -15.86 -8.56
C ALA A 207 -15.26 -14.41 -8.12
N ILE A 208 -16.45 -14.17 -7.56
CA ILE A 208 -16.76 -12.90 -6.91
C ILE A 208 -16.40 -13.01 -5.42
N VAL A 209 -15.39 -12.26 -5.00
CA VAL A 209 -14.84 -12.31 -3.65
C VAL A 209 -15.64 -11.40 -2.71
N PRO A 210 -16.23 -11.92 -1.62
CA PRO A 210 -17.12 -11.14 -0.76
C PRO A 210 -16.36 -10.15 0.13
N ASN A 211 -16.97 -8.98 0.33
CA ASN A 211 -16.51 -7.90 1.23
C ASN A 211 -15.08 -7.46 0.91
N ALA A 212 -14.81 -7.27 -0.38
CA ALA A 212 -13.49 -6.94 -0.89
C ALA A 212 -13.59 -5.79 -1.89
N GLU A 213 -12.72 -4.80 -1.68
CA GLU A 213 -12.37 -3.81 -2.69
C GLU A 213 -11.03 -4.19 -3.36
N HIS A 214 -10.54 -3.31 -4.22
CA HIS A 214 -9.43 -3.53 -5.14
C HIS A 214 -8.10 -3.98 -4.51
N ILE A 215 -7.81 -3.54 -3.29
CA ILE A 215 -6.57 -3.91 -2.58
C ILE A 215 -6.84 -5.06 -1.60
N THR A 216 -7.93 -4.99 -0.84
CA THR A 216 -8.29 -5.98 0.19
C THR A 216 -8.52 -7.36 -0.39
N ILE A 217 -8.99 -7.49 -1.66
CA ILE A 217 -9.12 -8.78 -2.37
C ILE A 217 -7.84 -9.62 -2.26
N LEU A 218 -6.67 -9.00 -2.32
CA LEU A 218 -5.36 -9.65 -2.25
C LEU A 218 -5.05 -10.28 -0.89
N PHE A 219 -5.83 -9.95 0.14
CA PHE A 219 -5.71 -10.48 1.50
C PHE A 219 -6.93 -11.31 1.93
N ARG A 220 -7.87 -11.57 1.00
CA ARG A 220 -9.06 -12.38 1.30
C ARG A 220 -8.76 -13.84 1.05
N ASP A 221 -8.96 -14.65 2.09
CA ASP A 221 -8.86 -16.11 1.98
C ASP A 221 -9.71 -16.70 0.83
N PRO A 222 -10.99 -16.31 0.61
CA PRO A 222 -11.75 -16.80 -0.54
C PRO A 222 -11.07 -16.57 -1.90
N SER A 223 -10.31 -15.49 -2.05
CA SER A 223 -9.57 -15.18 -3.27
C SER A 223 -8.37 -16.12 -3.44
N HIS A 224 -7.63 -16.35 -2.36
CA HIS A 224 -6.49 -17.28 -2.36
C HIS A 224 -6.94 -18.72 -2.57
N GLN A 225 -8.00 -19.16 -1.90
CA GLN A 225 -8.53 -20.52 -2.05
C GLN A 225 -9.13 -20.75 -3.44
N ALA A 226 -9.82 -19.76 -4.02
CA ALA A 226 -10.31 -19.87 -5.40
C ALA A 226 -9.17 -20.08 -6.41
N ALA A 227 -8.06 -19.36 -6.23
CA ALA A 227 -6.87 -19.53 -7.07
C ALA A 227 -6.22 -20.91 -6.85
N LYS A 228 -6.02 -21.30 -5.58
CA LYS A 228 -5.42 -22.57 -5.19
C LYS A 228 -6.20 -23.75 -5.78
N ASN A 229 -7.51 -23.78 -5.54
CA ASN A 229 -8.38 -24.86 -5.99
C ASN A 229 -8.42 -24.96 -7.52
N TRP A 230 -8.38 -23.82 -8.23
CA TRP A 230 -8.32 -23.81 -9.69
C TRP A 230 -7.04 -24.43 -10.24
N LEU A 231 -5.90 -24.12 -9.62
CA LEU A 231 -4.63 -24.74 -9.98
C LEU A 231 -4.59 -26.23 -9.60
N ASP A 232 -5.11 -26.59 -8.42
CA ASP A 232 -5.18 -27.98 -7.97
C ASP A 232 -5.97 -28.84 -8.97
N SER A 233 -7.13 -28.36 -9.41
CA SER A 233 -7.91 -29.01 -10.47
C SER A 233 -7.19 -29.02 -11.83
N THR A 234 -6.49 -27.93 -12.20
CA THR A 234 -5.75 -27.84 -13.46
C THR A 234 -4.63 -28.87 -13.54
N PHE A 235 -3.86 -29.03 -12.47
CA PHE A 235 -2.71 -29.93 -12.42
C PHE A 235 -3.06 -31.34 -11.95
N GLY A 236 -4.34 -31.62 -11.63
CA GLY A 236 -4.80 -32.91 -11.13
C GLY A 236 -4.16 -33.31 -9.79
N VAL A 237 -3.85 -32.33 -8.93
CA VAL A 237 -3.20 -32.56 -7.64
C VAL A 237 -4.22 -32.48 -6.52
N GLN A 238 -4.26 -33.49 -5.66
CA GLN A 238 -5.06 -33.49 -4.44
C GLN A 238 -4.16 -33.23 -3.24
N ARG A 239 -4.35 -32.10 -2.56
CA ARG A 239 -3.52 -31.66 -1.44
C ARG A 239 -4.40 -31.13 -0.31
N SER A 240 -4.00 -31.36 0.93
CA SER A 240 -4.80 -31.05 2.12
C SER A 240 -4.48 -29.70 2.78
N SER A 241 -3.85 -28.75 2.06
CA SER A 241 -3.47 -27.47 2.67
C SER A 241 -4.69 -26.60 2.98
N ASP A 242 -4.91 -26.34 4.27
CA ASP A 242 -5.90 -25.44 4.85
C ASP A 242 -5.30 -24.08 5.27
N TYR A 243 -4.06 -23.81 4.88
CA TYR A 243 -3.36 -22.58 5.24
C TYR A 243 -4.13 -21.33 4.80
N VAL A 244 -4.35 -20.44 5.77
CA VAL A 244 -4.91 -19.10 5.59
C VAL A 244 -3.84 -18.08 5.96
N ASP A 245 -3.52 -17.16 5.05
CA ASP A 245 -2.54 -16.12 5.33
C ASP A 245 -3.10 -15.03 6.25
N ARG A 246 -2.66 -15.02 7.52
CA ARG A 246 -3.10 -14.05 8.54
C ARG A 246 -2.08 -12.94 8.79
N ARG A 247 -1.06 -12.78 7.96
CA ARG A 247 0.03 -11.83 8.23
C ARG A 247 -0.43 -10.37 8.22
N ILE A 248 -1.46 -10.04 7.45
CA ILE A 248 -2.04 -8.69 7.46
C ILE A 248 -2.68 -8.34 8.82
N LEU A 249 -3.24 -9.33 9.53
CA LEU A 249 -3.75 -9.15 10.90
C LEU A 249 -2.60 -8.87 11.86
N TRP A 250 -1.50 -9.63 11.76
CA TRP A 250 -0.30 -9.38 12.56
C TRP A 250 0.30 -8.00 12.31
N TYR A 251 0.29 -7.52 11.06
CA TYR A 251 0.65 -6.14 10.73
C TYR A 251 -0.25 -5.12 11.44
N GLY A 252 -1.57 -5.30 11.41
CA GLY A 252 -2.51 -4.42 12.13
C GLY A 252 -2.27 -4.40 13.64
N LEU A 253 -2.04 -5.57 14.25
CA LEU A 253 -1.71 -5.69 15.68
C LEU A 253 -0.36 -5.06 16.03
N HIS A 254 0.63 -5.15 15.13
CA HIS A 254 1.94 -4.51 15.29
C HIS A 254 1.79 -2.99 15.33
N LEU A 255 1.08 -2.42 14.35
CA LEU A 255 0.81 -0.99 14.28
C LEU A 255 0.05 -0.51 15.52
N LEU A 256 -0.98 -1.25 15.95
CA LEU A 256 -1.71 -0.95 17.18
C LEU A 256 -0.80 -0.98 18.42
N GLY A 257 0.06 -1.99 18.54
CA GLY A 257 1.03 -2.11 19.64
C GLY A 257 1.94 -0.87 19.71
N TRP A 258 2.46 -0.40 18.58
CA TRP A 258 3.27 0.81 18.53
C TRP A 258 2.50 2.09 18.90
N LEU A 259 1.25 2.23 18.45
CA LEU A 259 0.42 3.38 18.82
C LEU A 259 0.13 3.41 20.33
N VAL A 260 -0.15 2.25 20.93
CA VAL A 260 -0.33 2.12 22.39
C VAL A 260 0.99 2.40 23.13
N LEU A 261 2.12 1.92 22.62
CA LEU A 261 3.44 2.18 23.20
C LEU A 261 3.77 3.68 23.19
N LEU A 262 3.52 4.35 22.07
CA LEU A 262 3.70 5.80 21.93
C LEU A 262 2.87 6.57 22.96
N ASP A 263 1.57 6.25 23.09
CA ASP A 263 0.69 6.90 24.07
C ASP A 263 1.16 6.70 25.52
N ALA A 264 1.67 5.50 25.84
CA ALA A 264 2.12 5.19 27.19
C ALA A 264 3.49 5.82 27.56
N VAL A 265 4.41 5.91 26.60
CA VAL A 265 5.82 6.31 26.83
C VAL A 265 6.04 7.81 26.65
N VAL A 266 5.47 8.43 25.62
CA VAL A 266 5.77 9.83 25.29
C VAL A 266 5.49 10.80 26.46
N PRO A 267 4.36 10.70 27.18
CA PRO A 267 4.13 11.61 28.30
C PRO A 267 5.09 11.39 29.48
N LEU A 268 5.74 10.22 29.59
CA LEU A 268 6.77 9.96 30.60
C LEU A 268 8.09 10.63 30.21
N LEU A 269 8.50 10.50 28.95
CA LEU A 269 9.73 11.10 28.44
C LEU A 269 9.69 12.62 28.48
N LEU A 270 8.51 13.20 28.24
CA LEU A 270 8.31 14.64 28.23
C LEU A 270 7.96 15.20 29.62
N GLY A 271 7.97 14.37 30.68
CA GLY A 271 7.75 14.83 32.06
C GLY A 271 6.34 15.37 32.35
N VAL A 272 5.34 15.02 31.54
CA VAL A 272 3.98 15.57 31.61
C VAL A 272 3.08 14.69 32.49
N SER A 273 2.74 15.17 33.69
CA SER A 273 1.76 14.54 34.57
C SER A 273 0.33 14.71 34.02
N GLN A 274 -0.47 13.64 34.08
CA GLN A 274 -1.81 13.55 33.49
C GLN A 274 -2.85 14.55 34.06
N GLU A 275 -2.58 15.14 35.23
CA GLU A 275 -3.43 16.17 35.87
C GLU A 275 -3.27 17.58 35.29
N LYS A 276 -2.22 17.82 34.49
CA LYS A 276 -2.07 19.05 33.69
C LYS A 276 -1.86 18.65 32.24
N LEU A 277 -2.96 18.44 31.54
CA LEU A 277 -3.00 18.22 30.08
C LEU A 277 -2.71 19.54 29.30
N GLY A 278 -1.79 20.35 29.83
CA GLY A 278 -1.29 21.58 29.26
C GLY A 278 0.22 21.47 29.17
N PHE A 279 0.73 21.43 27.94
CA PHE A 279 2.15 21.42 27.59
C PHE A 279 2.80 22.80 27.86
N GLU A 280 2.47 23.45 28.99
CA GLU A 280 2.90 24.81 29.31
C GLU A 280 4.39 24.89 29.66
N SER A 281 5.01 23.79 30.11
CA SER A 281 6.38 23.79 30.65
C SER A 281 7.49 23.59 29.62
N LEU A 282 7.18 23.07 28.42
CA LEU A 282 8.20 22.75 27.39
C LEU A 282 8.33 23.83 26.31
N SER A 283 7.43 24.80 26.30
CA SER A 283 7.61 26.03 25.53
C SER A 283 6.78 27.16 26.16
N PRO A 284 7.38 28.02 27.00
CA PRO A 284 6.65 29.08 27.72
C PRO A 284 5.99 30.11 26.80
N ASN A 285 6.32 30.11 25.50
CA ASN A 285 5.70 30.97 24.48
C ASN A 285 4.48 30.35 23.77
N LEU A 286 4.12 29.08 24.02
CA LEU A 286 3.04 28.38 23.30
C LEU A 286 1.70 28.32 24.06
N SER A 287 1.67 28.60 25.37
CA SER A 287 0.46 28.50 26.21
C SER A 287 -0.67 29.49 25.89
N LYS A 288 -0.51 30.34 24.86
CA LYS A 288 -1.49 31.37 24.47
C LYS A 288 -1.77 31.46 22.96
N LEU A 289 -1.54 30.41 22.18
CA LEU A 289 -2.03 30.38 20.80
C LEU A 289 -3.54 30.09 20.78
N GLU A 290 -4.36 31.13 21.00
CA GLU A 290 -5.78 31.06 20.70
C GLU A 290 -5.96 30.94 19.18
N VAL A 291 -6.10 29.72 18.69
CA VAL A 291 -6.37 29.45 17.28
C VAL A 291 -7.86 29.63 17.03
N ASN A 292 -8.22 30.58 16.16
CA ASN A 292 -9.59 30.76 15.74
C ASN A 292 -10.05 29.54 14.93
N GLN A 293 -10.90 28.72 15.55
CA GLN A 293 -11.38 27.47 14.97
C GLN A 293 -12.22 27.72 13.70
N LEU A 294 -13.02 28.79 13.66
CA LEU A 294 -13.82 29.15 12.49
C LEU A 294 -12.93 29.45 11.27
N ARG A 295 -11.86 30.24 11.47
CA ARG A 295 -10.87 30.51 10.42
C ARG A 295 -10.16 29.25 9.97
N SER A 296 -9.79 28.39 10.92
CA SER A 296 -9.13 27.12 10.62
C SER A 296 -10.02 26.22 9.75
N TRP A 297 -11.32 26.12 10.06
CA TRP A 297 -12.27 25.38 9.23
C TRP A 297 -12.47 26.02 7.85
N GLY A 298 -12.56 27.35 7.78
CA GLY A 298 -12.62 28.08 6.51
C GLY A 298 -11.41 27.80 5.62
N GLY A 299 -10.21 27.81 6.19
CA GLY A 299 -8.97 27.48 5.47
C GLY A 299 -8.96 26.06 4.93
N LEU A 300 -9.37 25.08 5.75
CA LEU A 300 -9.49 23.68 5.33
C LEU A 300 -10.48 23.52 4.16
N LEU A 301 -11.64 24.20 4.20
CA LEU A 301 -12.67 24.08 3.15
C LEU A 301 -12.27 24.77 1.83
N ILE A 302 -11.49 25.85 1.88
CA ILE A 302 -11.04 26.58 0.67
C ILE A 302 -9.86 25.87 0.00
N ALA A 303 -8.95 25.31 0.80
CA ALA A 303 -7.72 24.64 0.36
C ALA A 303 -7.87 23.67 -0.83
N PRO A 304 -8.83 22.72 -0.86
CA PRO A 304 -8.94 21.75 -1.96
C PRO A 304 -9.21 22.41 -3.32
N PHE A 305 -9.99 23.49 -3.37
CA PHE A 305 -10.32 24.16 -4.63
C PHE A 305 -9.10 24.84 -5.25
N VAL A 306 -8.30 25.51 -4.43
CA VAL A 306 -7.07 26.17 -4.88
C VAL A 306 -6.03 25.12 -5.29
N ALA A 307 -5.85 24.07 -4.49
CA ALA A 307 -4.90 23.00 -4.80
C ALA A 307 -5.24 22.27 -6.11
N SER A 308 -6.52 21.91 -6.31
CA SER A 308 -6.98 21.28 -7.55
C SER A 308 -6.92 22.23 -8.75
N GLY A 309 -7.16 23.53 -8.55
CA GLY A 309 -6.98 24.56 -9.58
C GLY A 309 -5.51 24.70 -10.01
N VAL A 310 -4.58 24.71 -9.06
CA VAL A 310 -3.14 24.76 -9.35
C VAL A 310 -2.69 23.52 -10.11
N LEU A 311 -3.11 22.31 -9.72
CA LEU A 311 -2.79 21.10 -10.49
C LEU A 311 -3.34 21.20 -11.92
N THR A 312 -4.57 21.68 -12.09
CA THR A 312 -5.17 21.89 -13.43
C THR A 312 -4.41 22.91 -14.27
N LEU A 313 -3.78 23.91 -13.65
CA LEU A 313 -2.93 24.86 -14.36
C LEU A 313 -1.58 24.23 -14.74
N LEU A 314 -0.97 23.47 -13.83
CA LEU A 314 0.28 22.76 -14.09
C LEU A 314 0.14 21.72 -15.21
N SER A 315 -1.00 21.03 -15.27
CA SER A 315 -1.27 20.03 -16.31
C SER A 315 -1.39 20.62 -17.72
N ARG A 316 -1.53 21.94 -17.87
CA ARG A 316 -1.53 22.60 -19.19
C ARG A 316 -0.14 22.69 -19.81
N ASN A 317 0.90 22.72 -18.97
CA ASN A 317 2.27 23.05 -19.37
C ASN A 317 3.25 21.87 -19.22
N GLY A 318 2.77 20.68 -18.86
CA GLY A 318 3.61 19.50 -18.69
C GLY A 318 2.83 18.25 -18.33
N ASP A 319 3.55 17.12 -18.26
CA ASP A 319 2.99 15.86 -17.83
C ASP A 319 2.81 15.86 -16.30
N ILE A 320 1.56 16.02 -15.87
CA ILE A 320 1.19 16.07 -14.45
C ILE A 320 1.46 14.73 -13.75
N ASP A 321 1.46 13.63 -14.50
CA ASP A 321 1.55 12.30 -13.93
C ASP A 321 2.98 12.06 -13.47
N SER A 322 4.01 12.56 -14.16
CA SER A 322 5.42 12.37 -13.84
C SER A 322 6.03 13.41 -12.87
N LEU A 323 5.22 14.36 -12.38
CA LEU A 323 5.72 15.41 -11.49
C LEU A 323 6.44 14.85 -10.27
N GLY A 324 7.51 15.53 -9.85
CA GLY A 324 8.26 15.16 -8.65
C GLY A 324 8.99 13.81 -8.72
N GLY A 325 9.16 13.25 -9.92
CA GLY A 325 9.88 11.98 -10.14
C GLY A 325 9.07 10.73 -9.74
N LEU A 326 7.77 10.87 -9.47
CA LEU A 326 6.87 9.77 -9.15
C LEU A 326 5.60 9.87 -9.98
N LEU A 327 5.20 8.76 -10.60
CA LEU A 327 3.92 8.68 -11.27
C LEU A 327 2.79 8.89 -10.24
N VAL A 328 1.97 9.93 -10.42
CA VAL A 328 0.86 10.38 -9.55
C VAL A 328 1.30 10.91 -8.18
N GLY A 329 2.33 10.31 -7.56
CA GLY A 329 2.79 10.64 -6.20
C GLY A 329 3.26 12.10 -6.03
N GLY A 330 3.92 12.67 -7.05
CA GLY A 330 4.32 14.08 -6.97
C GLY A 330 3.14 15.04 -7.07
N ALA A 331 2.15 14.76 -7.91
CA ALA A 331 0.92 15.55 -7.98
C ALA A 331 0.17 15.55 -6.62
N VAL A 332 0.12 14.39 -5.95
CA VAL A 332 -0.42 14.29 -4.57
C VAL A 332 0.39 15.17 -3.62
N SER A 333 1.73 15.12 -3.66
CA SER A 333 2.57 15.94 -2.77
C SER A 333 2.38 17.45 -2.99
N ILE A 334 2.26 17.89 -4.24
CA ILE A 334 2.01 19.29 -4.62
C ILE A 334 0.63 19.72 -4.15
N TRP A 335 -0.39 18.86 -4.34
CA TRP A 335 -1.74 19.13 -3.84
C TRP A 335 -1.73 19.38 -2.34
N PHE A 336 -1.08 18.51 -1.55
CA PHE A 336 -0.91 18.69 -0.11
C PHE A 336 -0.17 19.99 0.23
N GLY A 337 0.89 20.33 -0.52
CA GLY A 337 1.64 21.56 -0.32
C GLY A 337 0.81 22.82 -0.54
N VAL A 338 0.13 22.91 -1.69
CA VAL A 338 -0.73 24.06 -2.02
C VAL A 338 -1.91 24.15 -1.05
N ALA A 339 -2.60 23.04 -0.79
CA ALA A 339 -3.71 23.00 0.15
C ALA A 339 -3.27 23.44 1.56
N GLY A 340 -2.11 22.94 2.02
CA GLY A 340 -1.54 23.31 3.31
C GLY A 340 -1.13 24.77 3.39
N LEU A 341 -0.50 25.33 2.34
CA LEU A 341 -0.14 26.75 2.30
C LEU A 341 -1.37 27.65 2.34
N VAL A 342 -2.42 27.34 1.58
CA VAL A 342 -3.69 28.07 1.62
C VAL A 342 -4.29 28.01 3.03
N TRP A 343 -4.27 26.83 3.65
CA TRP A 343 -4.77 26.67 5.00
C TRP A 343 -3.98 27.52 6.01
N LEU A 344 -2.65 27.53 5.93
CA LEU A 344 -1.79 28.36 6.78
C LEU A 344 -2.02 29.86 6.57
N LEU A 345 -2.20 30.31 5.32
CA LEU A 345 -2.49 31.70 4.99
C LEU A 345 -3.79 32.19 5.63
N VAL A 346 -4.82 31.34 5.69
CA VAL A 346 -6.11 31.67 6.33
C VAL A 346 -6.02 31.66 7.87
N ILE A 347 -5.25 30.73 8.44
CA ILE A 347 -4.99 30.70 9.89
C ILE A 347 -4.22 31.98 10.31
N PHE A 348 -3.29 32.44 9.46
CA PHE A 348 -2.47 33.64 9.63
C PHE A 348 -1.73 33.69 10.98
N ARG A 349 -1.30 32.53 11.47
CA ARG A 349 -0.49 32.38 12.69
C ARG A 349 0.44 31.19 12.54
N LEU A 350 1.74 31.46 12.56
CA LEU A 350 2.78 30.44 12.47
C LEU A 350 3.62 30.44 13.75
N PRO A 351 3.62 29.36 14.55
CA PRO A 351 4.54 29.23 15.66
C PRO A 351 5.98 29.15 15.12
N ARG A 352 6.97 29.62 15.90
CA ARG A 352 8.37 29.49 15.52
C ARG A 352 8.88 28.08 15.83
N PRO A 353 9.61 27.41 14.92
CA PRO A 353 10.21 26.12 15.21
C PRO A 353 11.31 26.28 16.25
N THR A 354 11.43 25.31 17.15
CA THR A 354 12.58 25.19 18.07
C THR A 354 13.44 23.99 17.65
N LEU A 355 14.74 24.02 17.97
CA LEU A 355 15.63 22.86 17.70
C LEU A 355 15.13 21.59 18.40
N GLN A 356 14.55 21.74 19.59
CA GLN A 356 13.94 20.64 20.32
C GLN A 356 12.74 20.06 19.58
N ALA A 357 11.84 20.90 19.04
CA ALA A 357 10.68 20.45 18.26
C ALA A 357 11.11 19.70 16.99
N VAL A 358 12.17 20.17 16.34
CA VAL A 358 12.76 19.46 15.19
C VAL A 358 13.28 18.08 15.60
N GLY A 359 14.05 18.01 16.70
CA GLY A 359 14.58 16.74 17.22
C GLY A 359 13.47 15.74 17.60
N ILE A 360 12.41 16.21 18.25
CA ILE A 360 11.24 15.38 18.61
C ILE A 360 10.50 14.92 17.35
N GLY A 361 10.31 15.80 16.36
CA GLY A 361 9.69 15.43 15.09
C GLY A 361 10.46 14.36 14.32
N VAL A 362 11.79 14.43 14.29
CA VAL A 362 12.64 13.39 13.69
C VAL A 362 12.54 12.07 14.47
N ALA A 363 12.51 12.13 15.82
CA ALA A 363 12.30 10.94 16.63
C ALA A 363 10.92 10.30 16.41
N LEU A 364 9.87 11.12 16.29
CA LEU A 364 8.52 10.68 15.95
C LEU A 364 8.50 9.97 14.58
N PHE A 365 9.13 10.56 13.57
CA PHE A 365 9.29 9.92 12.28
C PHE A 365 9.96 8.54 12.41
N ALA A 366 11.08 8.43 13.13
CA ALA A 366 11.77 7.15 13.30
C ALA A 366 10.87 6.08 13.95
N VAL A 367 10.08 6.45 14.97
CA VAL A 367 9.14 5.51 15.61
C VAL A 367 8.02 5.11 14.67
N LEU A 368 7.38 6.06 13.98
CA LEU A 368 6.31 5.75 13.03
C LEU A 368 6.82 4.94 11.84
N TRP A 369 8.04 5.22 11.39
CA TRP A 369 8.71 4.46 10.34
C TRP A 369 8.86 2.99 10.72
N ILE A 370 9.25 2.70 11.96
CA ILE A 370 9.32 1.32 12.46
C ILE A 370 7.91 0.74 12.59
N ALA A 371 6.98 1.48 13.18
CA ALA A 371 5.62 1.04 13.46
C ALA A 371 4.86 0.60 12.21
N PHE A 372 4.94 1.40 11.15
CA PHE A 372 4.34 1.09 9.85
C PHE A 372 5.19 0.13 9.04
N GLY A 373 6.47 0.40 8.95
CA GLY A 373 7.28 -0.13 7.86
C GLY A 373 7.95 -1.46 8.11
N ALA A 374 8.44 -1.65 9.33
CA ALA A 374 9.39 -2.73 9.60
C ALA A 374 8.79 -4.12 9.32
N ILE A 375 7.54 -4.33 9.70
CA ILE A 375 6.84 -5.59 9.40
C ILE A 375 6.18 -5.55 8.01
N ALA A 376 5.80 -4.37 7.49
CA ALA A 376 5.13 -4.25 6.20
C ALA A 376 5.95 -4.81 5.02
N GLN A 377 7.30 -4.73 5.08
CA GLN A 377 8.23 -5.37 4.11
C GLN A 377 7.96 -6.83 3.83
N PHE A 378 7.47 -7.49 4.86
CA PHE A 378 7.40 -8.93 4.97
C PHE A 378 5.96 -9.42 4.80
N VAL A 379 5.04 -8.47 4.63
CA VAL A 379 3.60 -8.69 4.57
C VAL A 379 3.02 -8.16 3.26
N TRP A 380 3.23 -6.88 2.91
CA TRP A 380 2.47 -6.27 1.80
C TRP A 380 3.10 -5.07 1.09
N LEU A 381 4.08 -4.37 1.66
CA LEU A 381 4.62 -3.13 1.09
C LEU A 381 6.14 -3.19 0.97
N GLN A 382 6.68 -2.83 -0.20
CA GLN A 382 8.11 -2.56 -0.35
C GLN A 382 8.46 -1.24 0.36
N TRP A 383 8.77 -1.34 1.65
CA TRP A 383 8.97 -0.19 2.53
C TRP A 383 10.40 0.38 2.47
N TRP A 384 11.38 -0.45 2.10
CA TRP A 384 12.78 -0.05 2.02
C TRP A 384 12.95 0.67 0.69
N LEU A 385 13.25 1.96 0.76
CA LEU A 385 13.51 2.76 -0.42
C LEU A 385 14.83 2.36 -1.04
N ILE A 386 14.80 2.11 -2.35
CA ILE A 386 16.01 2.05 -3.17
C ILE A 386 16.63 3.45 -3.30
N PRO A 387 17.92 3.56 -3.66
CA PRO A 387 18.60 4.86 -3.74
C PRO A 387 17.87 5.91 -4.58
N ALA A 388 17.24 5.51 -5.70
CA ALA A 388 16.45 6.41 -6.54
C ALA A 388 15.28 7.05 -5.77
N ARG A 389 14.52 6.26 -5.01
CA ARG A 389 13.38 6.72 -4.21
C ARG A 389 13.82 7.53 -2.99
N LEU A 390 14.95 7.14 -2.37
CA LEU A 390 15.49 7.85 -1.21
C LEU A 390 15.89 9.30 -1.55
N LYS A 391 16.32 9.57 -2.79
CA LYS A 391 16.59 10.94 -3.27
C LYS A 391 15.32 11.80 -3.35
N LEU A 392 14.17 11.19 -3.64
CA LEU A 392 12.89 11.90 -3.77
C LEU A 392 12.22 12.17 -2.41
N PHE A 393 12.47 11.31 -1.42
CA PHE A 393 11.88 11.39 -0.09
C PHE A 393 11.94 12.81 0.53
N PRO A 394 13.10 13.50 0.62
CA PRO A 394 13.16 14.82 1.24
C PRO A 394 12.27 15.86 0.55
N LEU A 395 12.22 15.85 -0.78
CA LEU A 395 11.41 16.79 -1.57
C LEU A 395 9.92 16.57 -1.32
N LEU A 396 9.47 15.31 -1.33
CA LEU A 396 8.07 14.95 -1.07
C LEU A 396 7.66 15.33 0.36
N SER A 397 8.53 15.09 1.34
CA SER A 397 8.28 15.47 2.73
C SER A 397 8.18 16.98 2.92
N ILE A 398 9.06 17.76 2.29
CA ILE A 398 8.99 19.22 2.32
C ILE A 398 7.70 19.71 1.66
N ALA A 399 7.31 19.14 0.52
CA ALA A 399 6.09 19.50 -0.18
C ALA A 399 4.84 19.26 0.69
N CYS A 400 4.78 18.18 1.47
CA CYS A 400 3.63 17.89 2.33
C CYS A 400 3.65 18.62 3.69
N LEU A 401 4.79 19.18 4.11
CA LEU A 401 4.95 19.83 5.42
C LEU A 401 3.89 20.91 5.73
N PRO A 402 3.50 21.80 4.79
CA PRO A 402 2.51 22.84 5.07
C PRO A 402 1.16 22.31 5.56
N TRP A 403 0.69 21.19 4.99
CA TRP A 403 -0.58 20.57 5.40
C TRP A 403 -0.51 20.07 6.84
N PHE A 404 0.54 19.34 7.18
CA PHE A 404 0.70 18.81 8.53
C PHE A 404 0.95 19.91 9.56
N LEU A 405 1.62 21.01 9.18
CA LEU A 405 1.76 22.16 10.06
C LEU A 405 0.39 22.84 10.31
N ALA A 406 -0.41 23.07 9.27
CA ALA A 406 -1.75 23.64 9.42
C ALA A 406 -2.65 22.75 10.29
N SER A 407 -2.64 21.44 10.02
CA SER A 407 -3.35 20.42 10.78
C SER A 407 -2.92 20.40 12.25
N GLY A 408 -1.61 20.54 12.52
CA GLY A 408 -1.05 20.59 13.87
C GLY A 408 -1.42 21.86 14.65
N ILE A 409 -1.53 22.99 13.97
CA ILE A 409 -1.99 24.27 14.57
C ILE A 409 -3.49 24.20 14.87
N ALA A 410 -4.30 23.74 13.91
CA ALA A 410 -5.75 23.62 14.05
C ALA A 410 -6.17 22.69 15.19
N GLN A 411 -5.38 21.62 15.40
CA GLN A 411 -5.60 20.60 16.43
C GLN A 411 -4.77 20.83 17.71
N HIS A 412 -4.16 22.00 17.89
CA HIS A 412 -3.39 22.31 19.09
C HIS A 412 -4.30 22.52 20.30
N SER A 413 -4.00 21.89 21.44
CA SER A 413 -4.67 22.11 22.73
C SER A 413 -6.20 21.91 22.74
N ILE A 414 -6.73 21.06 21.84
CA ILE A 414 -8.15 20.68 21.80
C ILE A 414 -8.39 19.31 22.44
N GLY A 415 -9.58 19.13 23.04
CA GLY A 415 -10.02 17.86 23.61
C GLY A 415 -10.36 16.80 22.56
N ILE A 416 -10.45 15.54 23.00
CA ILE A 416 -10.62 14.34 22.16
C ILE A 416 -11.82 14.46 21.20
N GLY A 417 -12.99 14.91 21.68
CA GLY A 417 -14.19 15.04 20.83
C GLY A 417 -14.00 16.00 19.65
N LYS A 418 -13.34 17.14 19.87
CA LYS A 418 -13.01 18.10 18.80
C LYS A 418 -11.98 17.51 17.82
N ARG A 419 -11.06 16.65 18.28
CA ARG A 419 -10.09 15.96 17.40
C ARG A 419 -10.78 14.99 16.46
N VAL A 420 -11.75 14.22 16.95
CA VAL A 420 -12.54 13.33 16.09
C VAL A 420 -13.23 14.14 14.98
N LEU A 421 -13.80 15.30 15.32
CA LEU A 421 -14.38 16.20 14.31
C LEU A 421 -13.35 16.69 13.30
N TRP A 422 -12.16 17.10 13.75
CA TRP A 422 -11.06 17.50 12.87
C TRP A 422 -10.54 16.38 11.98
N TRP A 423 -10.48 15.15 12.48
CA TRP A 423 -10.12 13.97 11.69
C TRP A 423 -11.16 13.70 10.60
N LEU A 424 -12.45 13.69 10.96
CA LEU A 424 -13.55 13.50 10.00
C LEU A 424 -13.55 14.61 8.94
N GLY A 425 -13.43 15.87 9.36
CA GLY A 425 -13.41 17.01 8.45
C GLY A 425 -12.23 16.99 7.48
N GLN A 426 -11.01 16.75 7.98
CA GLN A 426 -9.84 16.61 7.12
C GLN A 426 -9.98 15.44 6.15
N SER A 427 -10.51 14.30 6.61
CA SER A 427 -10.75 13.12 5.77
C SER A 427 -11.77 13.42 4.67
N MET A 428 -12.88 14.06 4.99
CA MET A 428 -13.92 14.43 4.03
C MET A 428 -13.40 15.44 3.00
N VAL A 429 -12.69 16.47 3.44
CA VAL A 429 -12.12 17.51 2.57
C VAL A 429 -11.05 16.94 1.65
N LEU A 430 -10.21 16.06 2.17
CA LEU A 430 -9.18 15.39 1.37
C LEU A 430 -9.83 14.47 0.33
N VAL A 431 -10.77 13.62 0.73
CA VAL A 431 -11.46 12.70 -0.19
C VAL A 431 -12.24 13.50 -1.24
N GLY A 432 -13.01 14.50 -0.84
CA GLY A 432 -13.75 15.37 -1.76
C GLY A 432 -12.82 16.17 -2.68
N GLY A 433 -11.69 16.64 -2.16
CA GLY A 433 -10.66 17.34 -2.91
C GLY A 433 -10.03 16.46 -3.99
N PHE A 434 -9.69 15.21 -3.69
CA PHE A 434 -9.19 14.28 -4.70
C PHE A 434 -10.27 13.78 -5.66
N ILE A 435 -11.54 13.68 -5.25
CA ILE A 435 -12.66 13.47 -6.19
C ILE A 435 -12.74 14.62 -7.20
N LEU A 436 -12.57 15.87 -6.73
CA LEU A 436 -12.48 17.03 -7.63
C LEU A 436 -11.26 16.93 -8.56
N VAL A 437 -10.08 16.54 -8.04
CA VAL A 437 -8.90 16.28 -8.90
C VAL A 437 -9.21 15.25 -9.96
N LEU A 438 -9.83 14.12 -9.60
CA LEU A 438 -10.17 13.05 -10.54
C LEU A 438 -11.18 13.47 -11.61
N TYR A 439 -12.09 14.39 -11.26
CA TYR A 439 -13.02 14.97 -12.23
C TYR A 439 -12.32 15.91 -13.22
N LEU A 440 -11.38 16.73 -12.73
CA LEU A 440 -10.66 17.72 -13.55
C LEU A 440 -9.50 17.10 -14.35
N LEU A 441 -8.84 16.10 -13.79
CA LEU A 441 -7.62 15.44 -14.29
C LEU A 441 -7.80 13.91 -14.27
N PRO A 442 -8.59 13.34 -15.21
CA PRO A 442 -8.88 11.91 -15.23
C PRO A 442 -7.65 11.00 -15.38
N GLN A 443 -6.53 11.54 -15.90
CA GLN A 443 -5.23 10.88 -16.00
C GLN A 443 -4.65 10.45 -14.63
N LEU A 444 -4.96 11.20 -13.56
CA LEU A 444 -4.62 10.84 -12.18
C LEU A 444 -5.58 9.79 -11.58
N GLY A 445 -6.30 9.04 -12.44
CA GLY A 445 -7.35 8.08 -12.11
C GLY A 445 -6.96 7.05 -11.04
N PHE A 446 -5.66 6.72 -10.93
CA PHE A 446 -5.15 5.82 -9.91
C PHE A 446 -5.44 6.29 -8.48
N ILE A 447 -5.51 7.60 -8.22
CA ILE A 447 -5.84 8.15 -6.88
C ILE A 447 -7.17 7.62 -6.36
N ALA A 448 -8.12 7.28 -7.24
CA ALA A 448 -9.41 6.71 -6.86
C ALA A 448 -9.27 5.45 -5.99
N LEU A 449 -8.25 4.62 -6.26
CA LEU A 449 -7.98 3.39 -5.52
C LEU A 449 -7.40 3.66 -4.12
N LEU A 450 -6.84 4.84 -3.89
CA LEU A 450 -6.25 5.26 -2.62
C LEU A 450 -7.23 6.02 -1.72
N LEU A 451 -8.37 6.47 -2.24
CA LEU A 451 -9.36 7.25 -1.47
C LEU A 451 -9.77 6.59 -0.14
N PRO A 452 -10.01 5.26 -0.06
CA PRO A 452 -10.36 4.62 1.20
C PRO A 452 -9.21 4.58 2.22
N LEU A 453 -7.96 4.71 1.79
CA LEU A 453 -6.78 4.65 2.66
C LEU A 453 -6.54 5.97 3.39
N PHE A 454 -6.88 7.11 2.78
CA PHE A 454 -6.58 8.42 3.38
C PHE A 454 -7.25 8.64 4.75
N PRO A 455 -8.53 8.32 4.99
CA PRO A 455 -9.13 8.45 6.32
C PRO A 455 -8.40 7.64 7.39
N LEU A 456 -7.91 6.44 7.06
CA LEU A 456 -7.16 5.59 7.99
C LEU A 456 -5.80 6.20 8.33
N VAL A 457 -5.09 6.70 7.32
CA VAL A 457 -3.80 7.38 7.51
C VAL A 457 -3.97 8.69 8.30
N MET A 458 -5.02 9.46 8.01
CA MET A 458 -5.36 10.69 8.75
C MET A 458 -5.75 10.41 10.20
N ALA A 459 -6.36 9.26 10.50
CA ALA A 459 -6.68 8.86 11.88
C ALA A 459 -5.39 8.71 12.70
N ILE A 460 -4.37 8.07 12.11
CA ILE A 460 -3.08 7.85 12.75
C ILE A 460 -2.36 9.18 12.98
N PHE A 461 -2.39 10.08 12.00
CA PHE A 461 -1.80 11.41 12.20
C PHE A 461 -2.56 12.22 13.26
N SER A 462 -3.89 12.24 13.25
CA SER A 462 -4.67 12.93 14.29
C SER A 462 -4.39 12.36 15.69
N PHE A 463 -4.20 11.03 15.81
CA PHE A 463 -3.76 10.39 17.05
C PHE A 463 -2.37 10.86 17.49
N THR A 464 -1.40 10.92 16.58
CA THR A 464 -0.04 11.43 16.91
C THR A 464 -0.07 12.90 17.31
N ALA A 465 -0.90 13.74 16.67
CA ALA A 465 -1.06 15.15 17.04
C ALA A 465 -1.54 15.30 18.50
N ASN A 466 -2.37 14.38 18.99
CA ASN A 466 -2.85 14.38 20.37
C ASN A 466 -1.73 14.11 21.39
N ILE A 467 -0.76 13.26 21.04
CA ILE A 467 0.30 12.84 21.95
C ILE A 467 1.32 13.97 22.19
N PHE A 468 1.72 14.66 21.12
CA PHE A 468 2.82 15.64 21.20
C PHE A 468 2.36 17.06 21.53
N GLN A 469 1.10 17.43 21.23
CA GLN A 469 0.54 18.78 21.47
C GLN A 469 1.44 19.94 21.03
N GLU A 470 2.35 19.71 20.07
CA GLU A 470 3.31 20.68 19.57
C GLU A 470 3.32 20.57 18.04
N SER A 471 3.01 21.69 17.37
CA SER A 471 2.66 21.68 15.95
C SER A 471 3.84 21.33 15.05
N TRP A 472 5.07 21.74 15.38
CA TRP A 472 6.24 21.48 14.54
C TRP A 472 6.73 20.03 14.62
N SER A 473 6.77 19.45 15.80
CA SER A 473 7.14 18.05 16.03
C SER A 473 6.18 17.11 15.30
N TYR A 474 4.88 17.36 15.45
CA TYR A 474 3.84 16.64 14.70
C TYR A 474 4.00 16.82 13.18
N ALA A 475 4.20 18.07 12.74
CA ALA A 475 4.30 18.38 11.32
C ALA A 475 5.49 17.68 10.65
N ILE A 476 6.67 17.77 11.26
CA ILE A 476 7.90 17.14 10.75
C ILE A 476 7.75 15.63 10.73
N GLY A 477 7.33 15.02 11.85
CA GLY A 477 7.18 13.56 11.95
C GLY A 477 6.18 13.00 10.94
N SER A 478 5.03 13.66 10.79
CA SER A 478 3.96 13.23 9.88
C SER A 478 4.30 13.49 8.42
N ALA A 479 4.90 14.64 8.09
CA ALA A 479 5.34 14.95 6.73
C ALA A 479 6.48 14.04 6.26
N PHE A 480 7.40 13.67 7.16
CA PHE A 480 8.45 12.72 6.86
C PHE A 480 7.86 11.32 6.60
N LEU A 481 6.95 10.86 7.48
CA LEU A 481 6.30 9.57 7.25
C LEU A 481 5.49 9.55 5.95
N PHE A 482 4.68 10.58 5.71
CA PHE A 482 3.82 10.65 4.53
C PHE A 482 4.65 10.75 3.24
N GLY A 483 5.69 11.58 3.21
CA GLY A 483 6.63 11.65 2.08
C GLY A 483 7.34 10.31 1.82
N TRP A 484 7.71 9.57 2.88
CA TRP A 484 8.24 8.22 2.75
C TRP A 484 7.21 7.25 2.15
N MET A 485 5.96 7.30 2.61
CA MET A 485 4.87 6.48 2.06
C MET A 485 4.63 6.76 0.57
N LEU A 486 4.66 8.05 0.16
CA LEU A 486 4.56 8.43 -1.24
C LEU A 486 5.73 7.85 -2.06
N ALA A 487 6.96 8.00 -1.57
CA ALA A 487 8.16 7.47 -2.22
C ALA A 487 8.16 5.93 -2.32
N ALA A 488 7.61 5.23 -1.33
CA ALA A 488 7.56 3.77 -1.28
C ALA A 488 6.47 3.19 -2.20
N ALA A 489 5.29 3.81 -2.25
CA ALA A 489 4.12 3.25 -2.93
C ALA A 489 4.07 3.58 -4.42
N PHE A 490 4.30 4.83 -4.80
CA PHE A 490 4.07 5.27 -6.18
C PHE A 490 5.20 4.87 -7.12
N PRO A 491 4.93 4.54 -8.39
CA PRO A 491 5.99 4.19 -9.32
C PRO A 491 6.94 5.37 -9.59
N LEU A 492 8.20 5.10 -9.90
CA LEU A 492 9.13 6.12 -10.38
C LEU A 492 8.67 6.65 -11.75
N ALA A 493 8.71 7.96 -11.91
CA ALA A 493 8.61 8.58 -13.23
C ALA A 493 9.97 8.49 -13.94
N SER A 494 9.93 8.27 -15.24
CA SER A 494 11.09 8.21 -16.14
C SER A 494 11.63 9.59 -16.47
#